data_AF-A0A3N5NF97-F1
#
_entry.id   AF-A0A3N5NF97-F1
#
_cell.length_a   1.000
_cell.length_b   1.000
_cell.length_c   1.000
_cell.angle_alpha   90.00
_cell.angle_beta   90.00
_cell.angle_gamma   90.00
#
_symmetry.space_group_name_H-M   'P 1'
#
loop_
_entity.id
_entity.type
_entity.pdbx_description
1 polymer ?
#
loop_
_entity_poly.entity_id
_entity_poly.type
_entity_poly.pdbx_seq_one_letter_code
_entity_poly.pdbx_strand_id
1 'polypeptide(L)'
;AEFLAGIPGTVGGALAMNAGCYGGETWRVVRAVTTVARDGSLRQRSPAEYEIDYRHVALAREEPAQEWFVSAQFELTPGSGADARARIREFLARRIATQPLDKPNAGSVFRNPAGKYAARLIEVCGLKGKRIGNAAISAKHANFIVNLGGARAADIEALIVDAQRQVLARFGVALECEVRIVGDFQ
;
A
#
# COMPACT_ATOMS: atom_id res chain seq x y z
N ALA A 1 -8.64 -11.28 11.39
CA ALA A 1 -8.04 -10.17 10.60
C ALA A 1 -6.54 -10.02 10.86
N GLU A 2 -5.84 -11.15 10.99
CA GLU A 2 -4.44 -11.28 11.34
C GLU A 2 -3.53 -10.67 10.28
N PHE A 3 -3.99 -10.63 9.03
CA PHE A 3 -3.28 -9.99 7.91
C PHE A 3 -3.03 -8.50 8.14
N LEU A 4 -3.85 -7.80 8.92
CA LEU A 4 -3.61 -6.39 9.24
C LEU A 4 -2.38 -6.22 10.15
N ALA A 5 -1.94 -7.28 10.83
CA ALA A 5 -0.81 -7.21 11.73
C ALA A 5 0.46 -6.78 10.99
N GLY A 6 0.99 -5.64 11.43
CA GLY A 6 2.18 -5.05 10.86
C GLY A 6 1.93 -4.20 9.62
N ILE A 7 0.71 -3.96 9.15
CA ILE A 7 0.47 -2.90 8.16
C ILE A 7 0.55 -1.54 8.87
N PRO A 8 1.52 -0.66 8.54
CA PRO A 8 1.60 0.67 9.15
C PRO A 8 0.52 1.60 8.59
N GLY A 9 0.11 2.59 9.38
CA GLY A 9 -0.87 3.61 8.97
C GLY A 9 -2.10 3.63 9.85
N THR A 10 -3.18 4.26 9.35
CA THR A 10 -4.45 4.40 10.05
C THR A 10 -5.53 3.52 9.44
N VAL A 11 -6.62 3.28 10.17
CA VAL A 11 -7.80 2.59 9.64
C VAL A 11 -8.38 3.30 8.41
N GLY A 12 -8.45 4.63 8.41
CA GLY A 12 -8.91 5.39 7.24
C GLY A 12 -8.05 5.19 6.00
N GLY A 13 -6.72 5.12 6.16
CA GLY A 13 -5.81 4.79 5.06
C GLY A 13 -5.97 3.35 4.57
N ALA A 14 -6.19 2.40 5.49
CA ALA A 14 -6.47 1.01 5.16
C ALA A 14 -7.77 0.85 4.35
N LEU A 15 -8.81 1.60 4.71
CA LEU A 15 -10.05 1.68 3.96
C LEU A 15 -9.85 2.29 2.58
N ALA A 16 -9.19 3.45 2.48
CA ALA A 16 -8.99 4.16 1.21
C ALA A 16 -8.18 3.37 0.18
N MET A 17 -7.28 2.49 0.64
CA MET A 17 -6.39 1.70 -0.23
C MET A 17 -6.79 0.23 -0.34
N ASN A 18 -7.90 -0.19 0.26
CA ASN A 18 -8.21 -1.62 0.47
C ASN A 18 -6.94 -2.39 0.91
N ALA A 19 -6.32 -1.93 2.00
CA ALA A 19 -5.03 -2.44 2.42
C ALA A 19 -5.12 -3.96 2.68
N GLY A 20 -4.07 -4.68 2.30
CA GLY A 20 -4.11 -6.13 2.35
C GLY A 20 -2.75 -6.75 2.13
N CYS A 21 -2.53 -7.91 2.73
CA CYS A 21 -1.35 -8.74 2.53
C CYS A 21 -1.69 -10.19 2.92
N TYR A 22 -0.83 -11.13 2.55
CA TYR A 22 -0.99 -12.56 2.89
C TYR A 22 -2.38 -13.14 2.53
N GLY A 23 -2.99 -12.66 1.43
CA GLY A 23 -4.30 -13.11 0.94
C GLY A 23 -5.52 -12.48 1.65
N GLY A 24 -5.31 -11.61 2.64
CA GLY A 24 -6.37 -10.84 3.29
C GLY A 24 -6.45 -9.39 2.78
N GLU A 25 -7.65 -8.82 2.83
CA GLU A 25 -7.96 -7.46 2.36
C GLU A 25 -8.94 -6.80 3.34
N THR A 26 -8.78 -5.49 3.57
CA THR A 26 -9.51 -4.74 4.60
C THR A 26 -11.02 -4.83 4.39
N TRP A 27 -11.50 -4.61 3.18
CA TRP A 27 -12.94 -4.55 2.91
C TRP A 27 -13.67 -5.90 3.03
N ARG A 28 -12.95 -7.02 3.06
CA ARG A 28 -13.56 -8.35 3.33
C ARG A 28 -14.11 -8.50 4.74
N VAL A 29 -13.68 -7.64 5.66
CA VAL A 29 -14.12 -7.66 7.06
C VAL A 29 -14.82 -6.37 7.47
N VAL A 30 -15.07 -5.44 6.55
CA VAL A 30 -15.80 -4.19 6.83
C VAL A 30 -17.29 -4.47 6.79
N ARG A 31 -17.99 -4.11 7.86
CA ARG A 31 -19.45 -4.15 7.94
C ARG A 31 -20.08 -2.81 7.60
N ALA A 32 -19.50 -1.73 8.10
CA ALA A 32 -19.95 -0.36 7.87
C ALA A 32 -18.81 0.63 8.08
N VAL A 33 -18.93 1.80 7.45
CA VAL A 33 -18.03 2.93 7.67
C VAL A 33 -18.85 4.18 7.94
N THR A 34 -18.28 5.12 8.69
CA THR A 34 -18.77 6.49 8.76
C THR A 34 -17.83 7.37 7.97
N THR A 35 -18.39 8.16 7.06
CA THR A 35 -17.65 9.19 6.32
C THR A 35 -18.10 10.58 6.72
N VAL A 36 -17.25 11.57 6.49
CA VAL A 36 -17.58 12.99 6.54
C VAL A 36 -17.41 13.59 5.15
N ALA A 37 -18.40 14.33 4.67
CA ALA A 37 -18.31 15.07 3.42
C ALA A 37 -17.73 16.49 3.65
N ARG A 38 -17.38 17.17 2.56
CA ARG A 38 -16.78 18.53 2.62
C ARG A 38 -17.67 19.57 3.31
N ASP A 39 -18.98 19.39 3.27
CA ASP A 39 -19.95 20.24 3.99
C ASP A 39 -20.04 19.93 5.50
N GLY A 40 -19.27 18.96 5.98
CA GLY A 40 -19.28 18.49 7.37
C GLY A 40 -20.36 17.46 7.67
N SER A 41 -21.19 17.06 6.70
CA SER A 41 -22.22 16.05 6.91
C SER A 41 -21.60 14.67 7.14
N LEU A 42 -22.11 13.97 8.16
CA LEU A 42 -21.74 12.58 8.43
C LEU A 42 -22.68 11.63 7.70
N ARG A 43 -22.11 10.60 7.08
CA ARG A 43 -22.87 9.55 6.39
C ARG A 43 -22.43 8.18 6.90
N GLN A 44 -23.40 7.30 7.11
CA GLN A 44 -23.12 5.89 7.35
C GLN A 44 -23.21 5.16 6.01
N ARG A 45 -22.15 4.47 5.62
CA ARG A 45 -22.07 3.74 4.35
C ARG A 45 -21.81 2.26 4.56
N SER A 46 -22.39 1.46 3.69
CA SER A 46 -22.22 0.02 3.59
C SER A 46 -21.18 -0.34 2.52
N PRO A 47 -20.54 -1.52 2.59
CA PRO A 47 -19.65 -2.00 1.54
C PRO A 47 -20.28 -2.05 0.14
N ALA A 48 -21.59 -2.26 0.04
CA ALA A 48 -22.29 -2.34 -1.24
C ALA A 48 -22.34 -1.00 -2.00
N GLU A 49 -22.03 0.12 -1.35
CA GLU A 49 -21.93 1.44 -1.98
C GLU A 49 -20.56 1.70 -2.60
N TYR A 50 -19.59 0.80 -2.42
CA TYR A 50 -18.24 0.95 -2.91
C TYR A 50 -17.91 -0.07 -4.00
N GLU A 51 -17.19 0.39 -5.02
CA GLU A 51 -16.42 -0.45 -5.91
C GLU A 51 -15.07 -0.72 -5.24
N ILE A 52 -14.79 -1.99 -4.96
CA ILE A 52 -13.63 -2.44 -4.19
C ILE A 52 -12.83 -3.41 -5.06
N ASP A 53 -11.57 -3.06 -5.32
CA ASP A 53 -10.63 -3.88 -6.09
C ASP A 53 -9.22 -3.82 -5.45
N TYR A 54 -8.26 -4.48 -6.07
CA TYR A 54 -6.86 -4.48 -5.67
C TYR A 54 -6.30 -3.06 -5.62
N ARG A 55 -6.07 -2.56 -4.40
CA ARG A 55 -5.56 -1.21 -4.13
C ARG A 55 -6.44 -0.09 -4.68
N HIS A 56 -7.74 -0.35 -4.79
CA HIS A 56 -8.72 0.59 -5.29
C HIS A 56 -10.03 0.51 -4.51
N VAL A 57 -10.55 1.69 -4.14
CA VAL A 57 -11.83 1.86 -3.47
C VAL A 57 -12.44 3.16 -3.99
N ALA A 58 -13.65 3.08 -4.53
CA ALA A 58 -14.40 4.24 -5.04
C ALA A 58 -15.88 4.10 -4.70
N LEU A 59 -16.61 5.21 -4.64
CA LEU A 59 -18.08 5.17 -4.49
C LEU A 59 -18.72 4.80 -5.84
N ALA A 60 -19.63 3.83 -5.83
CA ALA A 60 -20.17 3.23 -7.05
C ALA A 60 -21.21 4.09 -7.81
N ARG A 61 -21.85 5.06 -7.13
CA ARG A 61 -23.05 5.75 -7.66
C ARG A 61 -23.06 7.26 -7.48
N GLU A 62 -21.97 7.86 -7.02
CA GLU A 62 -21.88 9.30 -6.81
C GLU A 62 -20.77 9.88 -7.70
N GLU A 63 -21.06 11.00 -8.38
CA GLU A 63 -20.02 11.97 -8.81
C GLU A 63 -19.04 12.16 -7.66
N PRO A 64 -17.71 12.33 -7.89
CA PRO A 64 -16.69 12.21 -6.86
C PRO A 64 -16.99 13.10 -5.64
N ALA A 65 -17.70 12.52 -4.68
CA ALA A 65 -18.02 13.14 -3.42
C ALA A 65 -16.72 13.12 -2.63
N GLN A 66 -16.19 14.30 -2.33
CA GLN A 66 -15.02 14.42 -1.48
C GLN A 66 -15.46 14.06 -0.06
N GLU A 67 -15.26 12.79 0.28
CA GLU A 67 -15.55 12.22 1.57
C GLU A 67 -14.31 11.59 2.20
N TRP A 68 -14.25 11.63 3.52
CA TRP A 68 -13.16 11.06 4.31
C TRP A 68 -13.71 10.09 5.34
N PHE A 69 -13.02 8.96 5.54
CA PHE A 69 -13.38 7.98 6.55
C PHE A 69 -13.12 8.53 7.96
N VAL A 70 -14.13 8.44 8.83
CA VAL A 70 -14.09 8.85 10.23
C VAL A 70 -14.02 7.64 11.16
N SER A 71 -14.77 6.57 10.84
CA SER A 71 -14.77 5.34 11.64
C SER A 71 -15.11 4.13 10.78
N ALA A 72 -14.81 2.94 11.31
CA ALA A 72 -15.09 1.66 10.68
C ALA A 72 -15.64 0.67 11.70
N GLN A 73 -16.61 -0.14 11.28
CA GLN A 73 -17.08 -1.30 12.00
C GLN A 73 -16.60 -2.54 11.25
N PHE A 74 -15.85 -3.39 11.94
CA PHE A 74 -15.39 -4.66 11.40
C PHE A 74 -16.24 -5.80 11.92
N GLU A 75 -16.54 -6.75 11.04
CA GLU A 75 -17.19 -8.02 11.38
C GLU A 75 -16.17 -9.15 11.19
N LEU A 76 -15.85 -9.82 12.29
CA LEU A 76 -14.84 -10.86 12.34
C LEU A 76 -15.49 -12.20 12.68
N THR A 77 -14.98 -13.26 12.07
CA THR A 77 -15.41 -14.62 12.40
C THR A 77 -14.84 -15.03 13.77
N PRO A 78 -15.67 -15.54 14.71
CA PRO A 78 -15.18 -16.12 15.95
C PRO A 78 -14.18 -17.25 15.69
N GLY A 79 -13.17 -17.37 16.53
CA GLY A 79 -12.13 -18.39 16.37
C GLY A 79 -11.18 -18.48 17.55
N SER A 80 -10.19 -19.37 17.43
CA SER A 80 -9.17 -19.59 18.45
C SER A 80 -8.21 -18.40 18.56
N GLY A 81 -8.16 -17.79 19.75
CA GLY A 81 -7.19 -16.73 20.03
C GLY A 81 -5.74 -17.20 19.98
N ALA A 82 -5.48 -18.49 20.25
CA ALA A 82 -4.13 -19.07 20.17
C ALA A 82 -3.65 -19.13 18.71
N ASP A 83 -4.51 -19.58 17.80
CA ASP A 83 -4.20 -19.71 16.38
C ASP A 83 -4.01 -18.32 15.74
N ALA A 84 -4.89 -17.37 16.09
CA ALA A 84 -4.76 -15.98 15.64
C ALA A 84 -3.41 -15.38 16.04
N ARG A 85 -2.99 -15.56 17.31
CA ARG A 85 -1.69 -15.09 17.79
C ARG A 85 -0.52 -15.79 17.08
N ALA A 86 -0.63 -17.08 16.77
CA ALA A 86 0.39 -17.80 16.04
C ALA A 86 0.56 -17.25 14.61
N ARG A 87 -0.54 -17.04 13.90
CA ARG A 87 -0.55 -16.43 12.55
C ARG A 87 0.01 -15.02 12.54
N ILE A 88 -0.35 -14.20 13.54
CA ILE A 88 0.20 -12.85 13.69
C ILE A 88 1.73 -12.91 13.84
N ARG A 89 2.25 -13.78 14.69
CA ARG A 89 3.72 -13.95 14.86
C ARG A 89 4.39 -14.38 13.57
N GLU A 90 3.81 -15.33 12.84
CA GLU A 90 4.31 -15.78 11.55
C GLU A 90 4.39 -14.63 10.53
N PHE A 91 3.30 -13.87 10.37
CA PHE A 91 3.25 -12.74 9.44
C PHE A 91 4.25 -11.65 9.80
N LEU A 92 4.36 -11.28 11.08
CA LEU A 92 5.33 -10.30 11.54
C LEU A 92 6.77 -10.78 11.29
N ALA A 93 7.09 -12.04 11.61
CA ALA A 93 8.42 -12.60 11.36
C ALA A 93 8.76 -12.59 9.86
N ARG A 94 7.82 -12.97 9.00
CA ARG A 94 8.00 -12.92 7.54
C ARG A 94 8.19 -11.49 7.04
N ARG A 95 7.45 -10.52 7.60
CA ARG A 95 7.58 -9.11 7.23
C ARG A 95 8.96 -8.56 7.62
N ILE A 96 9.41 -8.85 8.84
CA ILE A 96 10.75 -8.50 9.33
C ILE A 96 11.83 -9.13 8.46
N ALA A 97 11.67 -10.39 8.04
CA ALA A 97 12.66 -11.07 7.20
C ALA A 97 12.76 -10.50 5.78
N THR A 98 11.64 -10.02 5.22
CA THR A 98 11.54 -9.68 3.78
C THR A 98 11.50 -8.18 3.48
N GLN A 99 11.21 -7.31 4.45
CA GLN A 99 11.02 -5.86 4.21
C GLN A 99 12.06 -5.00 4.97
N PRO A 100 12.45 -3.83 4.43
CA PRO A 100 13.43 -2.94 5.07
C PRO A 100 12.77 -2.08 6.16
N LEU A 101 12.31 -2.73 7.23
CA LEU A 101 11.58 -2.07 8.33
C LEU A 101 12.48 -1.22 9.24
N ASP A 102 13.81 -1.36 9.12
CA ASP A 102 14.83 -0.65 9.88
C ASP A 102 15.14 0.75 9.33
N LYS A 103 14.56 1.13 8.19
CA LYS A 103 14.77 2.43 7.53
C LYS A 103 13.44 3.07 7.15
N PRO A 104 13.31 4.41 7.21
CA PRO A 104 12.08 5.07 6.78
C PRO A 104 11.78 4.78 5.30
N ASN A 105 10.54 4.39 5.01
CA ASN A 105 10.04 4.09 3.68
C ASN A 105 8.50 4.19 3.66
N ALA A 106 7.91 4.26 2.45
CA ALA A 106 6.46 4.37 2.25
C ALA A 106 5.78 3.03 1.92
N GLY A 107 6.45 1.89 2.17
CA GLY A 107 5.96 0.58 1.74
C GLY A 107 6.35 0.24 0.29
N SER A 108 5.54 -0.63 -0.33
CA SER A 108 5.67 -0.96 -1.75
C SER A 108 5.40 0.28 -2.59
N VAL A 109 6.33 0.61 -3.49
CA VAL A 109 6.25 1.77 -4.36
C VAL A 109 5.26 1.53 -5.51
N PHE A 110 5.30 0.34 -6.09
CA PHE A 110 4.48 -0.02 -7.24
C PHE A 110 3.49 -1.13 -6.92
N ARG A 111 2.34 -1.07 -7.58
CA ARG A 111 1.38 -2.18 -7.64
C ARG A 111 1.99 -3.36 -8.39
N ASN A 112 1.53 -4.57 -8.08
CA ASN A 112 1.92 -5.74 -8.87
C ASN A 112 1.14 -5.77 -10.19
N PRO A 113 1.81 -5.83 -11.36
CA PRO A 113 1.14 -6.04 -12.63
C PRO A 113 0.49 -7.43 -12.69
N ALA A 114 -0.54 -7.61 -13.52
CA ALA A 114 -1.25 -8.89 -13.65
C ALA A 114 -0.28 -10.07 -13.88
N GLY A 115 -0.34 -11.07 -12.99
CA GLY A 115 0.50 -12.27 -13.07
C GLY A 115 2.01 -12.06 -12.82
N LYS A 116 2.44 -10.85 -12.45
CA LYS A 116 3.86 -10.50 -12.24
C LYS A 116 4.07 -9.82 -10.88
N TYR A 117 5.31 -9.82 -10.42
CA TYR A 117 5.70 -9.10 -9.20
C TYR A 117 6.58 -7.91 -9.56
N ALA A 118 6.16 -6.69 -9.18
CA ALA A 118 6.93 -5.48 -9.44
C ALA A 118 8.35 -5.58 -8.87
N ALA A 119 8.48 -6.11 -7.64
CA ALA A 119 9.77 -6.37 -7.00
C ALA A 119 10.70 -7.21 -7.89
N ARG A 120 10.17 -8.28 -8.51
CA ARG A 120 10.98 -9.16 -9.35
C ARG A 120 11.43 -8.48 -10.63
N LEU A 121 10.54 -7.71 -11.26
CA LEU A 121 10.87 -6.95 -12.48
C LEU A 121 11.98 -5.93 -12.21
N ILE A 122 11.85 -5.16 -11.12
CA ILE A 122 12.85 -4.17 -10.69
C ILE A 122 14.19 -4.83 -10.35
N GLU A 123 14.14 -5.97 -9.65
CA GLU A 123 15.34 -6.74 -9.29
C GLU A 123 16.07 -7.29 -10.52
N VAL A 124 15.36 -7.83 -11.51
CA VAL A 124 15.98 -8.36 -12.74
C VAL A 124 16.59 -7.23 -13.58
N CYS A 125 16.06 -6.01 -13.51
CA CYS A 125 16.71 -4.81 -14.04
C CYS A 125 17.98 -4.40 -13.28
N GLY A 126 18.37 -5.10 -12.20
CA GLY A 126 19.59 -4.83 -11.44
C GLY A 126 19.50 -3.59 -10.56
N LEU A 127 18.29 -3.17 -10.17
CA LEU A 127 18.08 -1.88 -9.50
C LEU A 127 18.18 -1.93 -7.97
N LYS A 128 18.31 -3.12 -7.37
CA LYS A 128 18.56 -3.23 -5.92
C LYS A 128 19.82 -2.46 -5.54
N GLY A 129 19.70 -1.61 -4.53
CA GLY A 129 20.81 -0.77 -4.06
C GLY A 129 21.07 0.49 -4.89
N LYS A 130 20.37 0.69 -6.01
CA LYS A 130 20.51 1.93 -6.80
C LYS A 130 20.13 3.14 -5.95
N ARG A 131 20.95 4.18 -6.02
CA ARG A 131 20.87 5.38 -5.18
C ARG A 131 20.78 6.64 -6.03
N ILE A 132 19.94 7.58 -5.63
CA ILE A 132 19.90 8.97 -6.11
C ILE A 132 19.76 9.85 -4.87
N GLY A 133 20.64 10.85 -4.73
CA GLY A 133 20.71 11.67 -3.51
C GLY A 133 20.81 10.83 -2.24
N ASN A 134 19.87 10.99 -1.32
CA ASN A 134 19.79 10.21 -0.09
C ASN A 134 18.67 9.15 -0.09
N ALA A 135 18.06 8.87 -1.24
CA ALA A 135 17.14 7.76 -1.43
C ALA A 135 17.83 6.57 -2.10
N ALA A 136 17.40 5.34 -1.80
CA ALA A 136 17.87 4.16 -2.50
C ALA A 136 16.77 3.10 -2.66
N ILE A 137 16.79 2.35 -3.75
CA ILE A 137 16.02 1.12 -3.88
C ILE A 137 16.62 0.09 -2.92
N SER A 138 15.79 -0.47 -2.04
CA SER A 138 16.26 -1.37 -1.00
C SER A 138 16.93 -2.61 -1.57
N ALA A 139 18.11 -2.94 -1.05
CA ALA A 139 18.79 -4.20 -1.35
C ALA A 139 17.99 -5.43 -0.86
N LYS A 140 17.18 -5.25 0.18
CA LYS A 140 16.36 -6.31 0.78
C LYS A 140 15.11 -6.61 -0.05
N HIS A 141 14.40 -5.57 -0.50
CA HIS A 141 13.19 -5.72 -1.30
C HIS A 141 13.10 -4.64 -2.39
N ALA A 142 13.20 -5.04 -3.65
CA ALA A 142 13.36 -4.12 -4.77
C ALA A 142 12.16 -3.17 -5.02
N ASN A 143 10.96 -3.52 -4.53
CA ASN A 143 9.79 -2.65 -4.61
C ASN A 143 9.72 -1.59 -3.49
N PHE A 144 10.76 -1.41 -2.70
CA PHE A 144 10.80 -0.43 -1.61
C PHE A 144 11.92 0.57 -1.89
N ILE A 145 11.60 1.86 -1.76
CA ILE A 145 12.61 2.92 -1.71
C ILE A 145 12.77 3.35 -0.25
N VAL A 146 14.01 3.33 0.22
CA VAL A 146 14.37 3.70 1.59
C VAL A 146 15.01 5.08 1.61
N ASN A 147 14.68 5.85 2.65
CA ASN A 147 15.38 7.07 3.00
C ASN A 147 16.62 6.70 3.84
N LEU A 148 17.82 7.02 3.36
CA LEU A 148 19.08 6.78 4.07
C LEU A 148 19.41 7.87 5.09
N GLY A 149 18.51 8.84 5.28
CA GLY A 149 18.70 10.06 6.06
C GLY A 149 18.77 11.27 5.15
N GLY A 150 17.80 12.18 5.25
CA GLY A 150 17.79 13.42 4.47
C GLY A 150 17.48 13.26 2.98
N ALA A 151 16.79 12.19 2.56
CA ALA A 151 16.26 12.06 1.20
C ALA A 151 15.23 13.15 0.91
N ARG A 152 15.34 13.76 -0.29
CA ARG A 152 14.33 14.69 -0.81
C ARG A 152 13.22 13.91 -1.55
N ALA A 153 12.04 14.50 -1.68
CA ALA A 153 10.97 13.94 -2.52
C ALA A 153 11.46 13.70 -3.96
N ALA A 154 12.18 14.68 -4.53
CA ALA A 154 12.79 14.58 -5.86
C ALA A 154 13.77 13.38 -6.00
N ASP A 155 14.49 12.99 -4.95
CA ASP A 155 15.38 11.82 -4.99
C ASP A 155 14.57 10.52 -5.15
N ILE A 156 13.45 10.43 -4.43
CA ILE A 156 12.54 9.27 -4.46
C ILE A 156 11.83 9.21 -5.81
N GLU A 157 11.31 10.33 -6.29
CA GLU A 157 10.62 10.44 -7.58
C GLU A 157 11.56 10.10 -8.75
N ALA A 158 12.81 10.56 -8.71
CA ALA A 158 13.81 10.20 -9.72
C ALA A 158 14.06 8.68 -9.76
N LEU A 159 14.09 8.01 -8.61
CA LEU A 159 14.20 6.54 -8.53
C LEU A 159 12.94 5.84 -9.07
N ILE A 160 11.75 6.40 -8.80
CA ILE A 160 10.48 5.90 -9.34
C ILE A 160 10.50 5.92 -10.87
N VAL A 161 10.81 7.09 -11.46
CA VAL A 161 10.83 7.28 -12.91
C VAL A 161 11.88 6.37 -13.55
N ASP A 162 13.07 6.26 -12.95
CA ASP A 162 14.12 5.40 -13.47
C ASP A 162 13.72 3.91 -13.45
N ALA A 163 13.09 3.44 -12.37
CA ALA A 163 12.59 2.07 -12.28
C ALA A 163 11.49 1.79 -13.32
N GLN A 164 10.53 2.70 -13.48
CA GLN A 164 9.49 2.61 -14.51
C GLN A 164 10.09 2.52 -15.91
N ARG A 165 11.02 3.44 -16.24
CA ARG A 165 11.68 3.48 -17.55
C ARG A 165 12.40 2.18 -17.86
N GLN A 166 13.18 1.66 -16.91
CA GLN A 166 13.97 0.45 -17.14
C GLN A 166 13.11 -0.82 -17.21
N VAL A 167 12.06 -0.93 -16.39
CA VAL A 167 11.13 -2.06 -16.45
C VAL A 167 10.31 -2.03 -17.74
N LEU A 168 9.88 -0.84 -18.18
CA LEU A 168 9.18 -0.68 -19.45
C LEU A 168 10.09 -1.06 -20.63
N ALA A 169 11.31 -0.53 -20.68
CA ALA A 169 12.26 -0.82 -21.77
C ALA A 169 12.63 -2.30 -21.85
N ARG A 170 12.76 -2.99 -20.71
CA ARG A 170 13.19 -4.39 -20.68
C ARG A 170 12.05 -5.39 -20.86
N PHE A 171 10.86 -5.10 -20.33
CA PHE A 171 9.77 -6.07 -20.25
C PHE A 171 8.49 -5.65 -20.98
N GLY A 172 8.43 -4.42 -21.50
CA GLY A 172 7.20 -3.85 -22.05
C GLY A 172 6.10 -3.66 -20.99
N VAL A 173 6.46 -3.62 -19.70
CA VAL A 173 5.50 -3.49 -18.59
C VAL A 173 5.59 -2.09 -18.01
N ALA A 174 4.48 -1.35 -18.03
CA ALA A 174 4.34 -0.10 -17.29
C ALA A 174 4.06 -0.42 -15.82
N LEU A 175 4.90 0.09 -14.91
CA LEU A 175 4.65 -0.02 -13.47
C LEU A 175 3.79 1.15 -13.00
N GLU A 176 2.67 0.84 -12.35
CA GLU A 176 1.80 1.83 -11.71
C GLU A 176 2.22 2.08 -10.26
N CYS A 177 2.34 3.35 -9.86
CA CYS A 177 2.63 3.71 -8.48
C CYS A 177 1.45 3.35 -7.56
N GLU A 178 1.74 2.69 -6.45
CA GLU A 178 0.82 2.52 -5.33
C GLU A 178 0.92 3.70 -4.36
N VAL A 179 2.13 4.25 -4.20
CA VAL A 179 2.36 5.47 -3.42
C VAL A 179 1.71 6.68 -4.08
N ARG A 180 1.12 7.55 -3.27
CA ARG A 180 0.55 8.83 -3.72
C ARG A 180 1.62 9.91 -3.58
N ILE A 181 1.94 10.55 -4.70
CA ILE A 181 2.80 11.75 -4.73
C ILE A 181 1.88 12.96 -4.56
N VAL A 182 2.20 13.84 -3.62
CA VAL A 182 1.40 15.03 -3.28
C VAL A 182 2.31 16.25 -3.18
N GLY A 183 1.75 17.44 -3.46
CA GLY A 183 2.50 18.69 -3.54
C GLY A 183 2.80 19.09 -4.99
N ASP A 184 3.53 20.19 -5.14
CA ASP A 184 3.91 20.73 -6.44
C ASP A 184 5.26 20.14 -6.89
N PHE A 185 5.31 19.69 -8.14
CA PHE A 185 6.57 19.31 -8.78
C PHE A 185 7.36 20.58 -9.13
N GLN A 186 8.60 20.65 -8.66
CA GLN A 186 9.58 21.65 -9.07
C GLN A 186 10.66 21.03 -9.93
#